data_AF-A0A7Y8TSK1-F1
#
_entry.id   AF-A0A7Y8TSK1-F1
#
_cell.length_a   1.000
_cell.length_b   1.000
_cell.length_c   1.000
_cell.angle_alpha   90.00
_cell.angle_beta   90.00
_cell.angle_gamma   90.00
#
_symmetry.space_group_name_H-M   'P 1'
#
loop_
_entity.id
_entity.type
_entity.pdbx_description
1 polymer ?
#
loop_
_entity_poly.entity_id
_entity_poly.type
_entity_poly.pdbx_seq_one_letter_code
_entity_poly.pdbx_strand_id
1 'polypeptide(L)'
;MATFYICCLLTGARKDEFLSLTWEDLDFRWKTIHLKDKVEDNGRIIPMTKYVEKLLRDLKKTSDSSYIFSSNTSATGYIVNPYKEFKKICNEIDIQLTIHGLRRSFKSLAEWVDIPVGVTAQISGHKPSALAEKHYTVRPMDMLRGHLQKYENWVLEQAKISF
;
A
#
# COMPACT_ATOMS: atom_id res chain seq x y z
N MET A 1 12.53 5.94 -1.30
CA MET A 1 12.43 4.47 -1.12
C MET A 1 11.81 4.04 0.21
N ALA A 2 12.16 4.63 1.36
CA ALA A 2 11.51 4.30 2.64
C ALA A 2 9.96 4.36 2.58
N THR A 3 9.42 5.43 1.97
CA THR A 3 7.97 5.59 1.73
C THR A 3 7.33 4.39 1.05
N PHE A 4 8.01 3.76 0.08
CA PHE A 4 7.48 2.59 -0.62
C PHE A 4 7.24 1.43 0.35
N TYR A 5 8.22 1.11 1.21
CA TYR A 5 8.09 0.02 2.18
C TYR A 5 6.99 0.30 3.21
N ILE A 6 6.91 1.53 3.70
CA ILE A 6 5.86 1.96 4.62
C ILE A 6 4.49 1.81 3.96
N CYS A 7 4.32 2.26 2.73
CA CYS A 7 3.06 2.10 2.02
C CYS A 7 2.70 0.63 1.78
N CYS A 8 3.67 -0.25 1.47
CA CYS A 8 3.41 -1.69 1.36
C CYS A 8 2.89 -2.29 2.67
N LEU A 9 3.44 -1.87 3.82
CA LEU A 9 2.97 -2.29 5.13
C LEU A 9 1.56 -1.75 5.43
N LEU A 10 1.34 -0.46 5.17
CA LEU A 10 0.10 0.24 5.56
C LEU A 10 -1.10 -0.10 4.67
N THR A 11 -0.87 -0.40 3.39
CA THR A 11 -1.95 -0.63 2.41
C THR A 11 -2.08 -2.10 2.01
N GLY A 12 -1.06 -2.92 2.28
CA GLY A 12 -0.99 -4.29 1.77
C GLY A 12 -0.93 -4.38 0.24
N ALA A 13 -0.67 -3.31 -0.50
CA ALA A 13 -0.57 -3.33 -1.97
C ALA A 13 0.54 -4.27 -2.46
N ARG A 14 0.39 -4.82 -3.68
CA ARG A 14 1.47 -5.62 -4.28
C ARG A 14 2.61 -4.71 -4.72
N LYS A 15 3.85 -5.22 -4.64
CA LYS A 15 5.07 -4.50 -5.05
C LYS A 15 4.92 -3.84 -6.43
N ASP A 16 4.54 -4.63 -7.44
CA ASP A 16 4.48 -4.17 -8.83
C ASP A 16 3.36 -3.15 -9.08
N GLU A 17 2.23 -3.29 -8.38
CA GLU A 17 1.11 -2.34 -8.45
C GLU A 17 1.55 -0.97 -7.91
N PHE A 18 2.31 -0.98 -6.82
CA PHE A 18 2.64 0.25 -6.11
C PHE A 18 3.87 0.96 -6.70
N LEU A 19 4.87 0.22 -7.20
CA LEU A 19 6.05 0.80 -7.83
C LEU A 19 5.74 1.46 -9.18
N SER A 20 4.74 0.95 -9.90
CA SER A 20 4.33 1.49 -11.19
C SER A 20 3.31 2.64 -11.09
N LEU A 21 2.97 3.08 -9.87
CA LEU A 21 2.05 4.19 -9.65
C LEU A 21 2.57 5.51 -10.24
N THR A 22 1.65 6.23 -10.87
CA THR A 22 1.83 7.58 -11.38
C THR A 22 1.06 8.58 -10.52
N TRP A 23 1.36 9.87 -10.69
CA TRP A 23 0.61 10.92 -10.00
C TRP A 23 -0.86 11.00 -10.40
N GLU A 24 -1.23 10.53 -11.59
CA GLU A 24 -2.61 10.47 -12.09
C GLU A 24 -3.43 9.36 -11.41
N ASP A 25 -2.76 8.33 -10.89
CA ASP A 25 -3.41 7.25 -10.15
C ASP A 25 -3.80 7.68 -8.72
N LEU A 26 -3.45 8.90 -8.30
CA LEU A 26 -3.77 9.46 -6.98
C LEU A 26 -4.86 10.52 -7.07
N ASP A 27 -5.93 10.33 -6.29
CA ASP A 27 -6.91 11.39 -6.06
C ASP A 27 -6.78 11.94 -4.64
N PHE A 28 -6.12 13.09 -4.53
CA PHE A 28 -5.92 13.81 -3.27
C PHE A 28 -7.17 14.49 -2.73
N ARG A 29 -8.21 14.69 -3.56
CA ARG A 29 -9.50 15.26 -3.15
C ARG A 29 -10.36 14.18 -2.51
N TRP A 30 -10.49 13.04 -3.19
CA TRP A 30 -11.30 11.90 -2.75
C TRP A 30 -10.55 10.92 -1.83
N LYS A 31 -9.24 11.14 -1.63
CA LYS A 31 -8.37 10.33 -0.79
C LYS A 31 -8.37 8.88 -1.24
N THR A 32 -8.02 8.66 -2.50
CA THR A 32 -8.00 7.33 -3.12
C THR A 32 -6.75 7.09 -3.96
N ILE A 33 -6.37 5.82 -4.09
CA ILE A 33 -5.26 5.34 -4.91
C ILE A 33 -5.80 4.28 -5.87
N HIS A 34 -5.58 4.45 -7.17
CA HIS A 34 -5.93 3.45 -8.18
C HIS A 34 -4.75 2.51 -8.40
N LEU A 35 -4.89 1.25 -7.97
CA LEU A 35 -3.89 0.20 -8.18
C LEU A 35 -4.25 -0.61 -9.42
N LYS A 36 -3.41 -0.51 -10.45
CA LYS A 36 -3.55 -1.29 -11.69
C LYS A 36 -3.20 -2.75 -11.41
N ASP A 37 -4.08 -3.69 -11.74
CA ASP A 37 -3.78 -5.13 -11.65
C ASP A 37 -3.42 -5.64 -13.05
N LYS A 38 -2.48 -6.59 -13.13
CA LYS A 38 -2.15 -7.27 -14.39
C LYS A 38 -3.20 -8.30 -14.80
N VAL A 39 -4.10 -8.67 -13.87
CA VAL A 39 -5.04 -9.78 -14.02
C VAL A 39 -6.47 -9.31 -14.31
N GLU A 40 -6.84 -8.10 -13.91
CA GLU A 40 -8.16 -7.50 -14.16
C GLU A 40 -7.94 -6.12 -14.80
N ASP A 41 -8.49 -5.92 -16.02
CA ASP A 41 -8.21 -4.75 -16.86
C ASP A 41 -8.46 -3.39 -16.16
N ASN A 42 -9.32 -3.34 -15.15
CA ASN A 42 -9.67 -2.11 -14.44
C ASN A 42 -8.95 -1.91 -13.10
N GLY A 43 -8.16 -2.88 -12.61
CA GLY A 43 -7.51 -2.81 -11.30
C GLY A 43 -8.50 -2.59 -10.14
N ARG A 44 -8.05 -1.94 -9.06
CA ARG A 44 -8.91 -1.57 -7.91
C ARG A 44 -8.55 -0.22 -7.31
N ILE A 45 -9.52 0.41 -6.68
CA ILE A 45 -9.32 1.66 -5.93
C ILE A 45 -9.26 1.32 -4.44
N ILE A 46 -8.26 1.87 -3.74
CA ILE A 46 -8.12 1.77 -2.28
C ILE A 46 -8.16 3.15 -1.63
N PRO A 47 -8.51 3.25 -0.34
CA PRO A 47 -8.41 4.49 0.39
C PRO A 47 -6.95 4.95 0.57
N MET A 48 -6.75 6.26 0.53
CA MET A 48 -5.53 6.94 0.95
C MET A 48 -5.72 7.43 2.37
N THR A 49 -5.00 6.83 3.32
CA THR A 49 -5.01 7.23 4.73
C THR A 49 -4.13 8.45 4.97
N LYS A 50 -4.29 9.11 6.12
CA LYS A 50 -3.67 10.42 6.40
C LYS A 50 -2.14 10.40 6.32
N TYR A 51 -1.49 9.39 6.89
CA TYR A 51 -0.03 9.32 6.87
C TYR A 51 0.48 8.93 5.49
N VAL A 52 -0.18 7.98 4.81
CA VAL A 52 0.12 7.66 3.41
C VAL A 52 -0.02 8.91 2.53
N GLU A 53 -1.09 9.71 2.69
CA GLU A 53 -1.25 10.97 1.97
C GLU A 53 -0.08 11.92 2.22
N LYS A 54 0.31 12.12 3.49
CA LYS A 54 1.46 12.96 3.85
C LYS A 54 2.73 12.50 3.11
N LEU A 55 3.04 11.20 3.19
CA LEU A 55 4.22 10.64 2.55
C LEU A 55 4.22 10.84 1.04
N LEU A 56 3.07 10.63 0.37
CA LEU A 56 2.93 10.82 -1.07
C LEU A 56 3.02 12.29 -1.47
N ARG A 57 2.45 13.21 -0.67
CA ARG A 57 2.59 14.66 -0.89
C ARG A 57 4.02 15.13 -0.73
N ASP A 58 4.73 14.61 0.26
CA ASP A 58 6.14 14.96 0.48
C ASP A 58 7.01 14.50 -0.69
N LEU A 59 6.75 13.31 -1.25
CA LEU A 59 7.39 12.86 -2.48
C LEU A 59 7.06 13.76 -3.68
N LYS A 60 5.79 14.22 -3.80
CA LYS A 60 5.35 15.05 -4.92
C LYS A 60 6.09 16.39 -4.99
N LYS A 61 6.45 16.98 -3.85
CA LYS A 61 7.15 18.28 -3.77
C LYS A 61 8.52 18.26 -4.45
N THR A 62 9.19 17.11 -4.45
CA THR A 62 10.55 16.95 -4.97
C THR A 62 10.59 16.15 -6.27
N SER A 63 9.43 15.81 -6.85
CA SER A 63 9.34 14.97 -8.03
C SER A 63 9.33 15.79 -9.31
N ASP A 64 10.12 15.34 -10.29
CA ASP A 64 10.18 15.82 -11.68
C ASP A 64 9.70 14.74 -12.68
N SER A 65 9.15 13.63 -12.18
CA SER A 65 8.73 12.47 -12.96
C SER A 65 7.21 12.27 -12.90
N SER A 66 6.64 11.61 -13.91
CA SER A 66 5.25 11.16 -13.88
C SER A 66 5.01 10.02 -12.88
N TYR A 67 6.05 9.25 -12.55
CA TYR A 67 5.99 8.15 -11.58
C TYR A 67 6.27 8.63 -10.15
N ILE A 68 5.56 8.04 -9.19
CA ILE A 68 5.76 8.33 -7.75
C ILE A 68 7.12 7.81 -7.27
N PHE A 69 7.48 6.59 -7.68
CA PHE A 69 8.74 5.93 -7.35
C PHE A 69 9.64 5.88 -8.58
N SER A 70 10.03 7.07 -9.06
CA SER A 70 10.81 7.23 -10.29
C SER A 70 12.24 6.69 -10.18
N SER A 71 12.81 6.33 -11.33
CA SER A 71 14.21 5.91 -11.45
C SER A 71 14.79 6.33 -12.79
N ASN A 72 15.79 7.20 -12.75
CA ASN A 72 16.46 7.73 -13.95
C ASN A 72 17.35 6.69 -14.65
N THR A 73 17.66 5.58 -13.98
CA THR A 73 18.49 4.48 -14.52
C THR A 73 17.66 3.31 -15.02
N SER A 74 16.33 3.33 -14.81
CA SER A 74 15.42 2.27 -15.22
C SER A 74 14.80 2.61 -16.56
N ALA A 75 14.82 1.66 -17.51
CA ALA A 75 14.17 1.81 -18.81
C ALA A 75 12.64 2.03 -18.71
N THR A 76 12.02 1.61 -17.61
CA THR A 76 10.58 1.80 -17.36
C THR A 76 10.24 3.19 -16.80
N GLY A 77 11.23 3.96 -16.38
CA GLY A 77 11.05 5.26 -15.71
C GLY A 77 10.75 5.18 -14.21
N TYR A 78 10.51 3.98 -13.67
CA TYR A 78 10.28 3.75 -12.23
C TYR A 78 11.16 2.63 -11.67
N ILE A 79 11.23 2.57 -10.34
CA ILE A 79 12.04 1.58 -9.62
C ILE A 79 11.43 0.19 -9.82
N VAL A 80 12.19 -0.73 -10.42
CA VAL A 80 11.73 -2.12 -10.65
C VAL A 80 12.19 -3.06 -9.52
N ASN A 81 13.40 -2.85 -9.01
CA ASN A 81 14.05 -3.71 -8.03
C ASN A 81 14.33 -2.97 -6.70
N PRO A 82 13.40 -3.04 -5.74
CA PRO A 82 13.58 -2.47 -4.39
C PRO A 82 14.35 -3.41 -3.43
N TYR A 83 14.79 -4.60 -3.83
CA TYR A 83 15.26 -5.61 -2.86
C TYR A 83 16.58 -5.28 -2.19
N LYS A 84 17.49 -4.60 -2.90
CA LYS A 84 18.85 -4.32 -2.40
C LYS A 84 18.82 -3.44 -1.14
N GLU A 85 18.08 -2.34 -1.19
CA GLU A 85 17.95 -1.43 -0.06
C GLU A 85 17.15 -2.07 1.07
N PHE A 86 16.07 -2.80 0.75
CA PHE A 86 15.27 -3.47 1.76
C PHE A 86 16.09 -4.51 2.55
N LYS A 87 16.91 -5.31 1.86
CA LYS A 87 17.81 -6.28 2.51
C LYS A 87 18.82 -5.58 3.43
N LYS A 88 19.35 -4.42 3.03
CA LYS A 88 20.25 -3.63 3.86
C LYS A 88 19.56 -3.20 5.16
N ILE A 89 18.34 -2.66 5.07
CA ILE A 89 17.55 -2.26 6.24
C ILE A 89 17.30 -3.46 7.16
N CYS A 90 16.88 -4.60 6.60
CA CYS A 90 16.61 -5.83 7.36
C CYS A 90 17.84 -6.33 8.12
N ASN A 91 19.01 -6.30 7.48
CA ASN A 91 20.27 -6.71 8.10
C ASN A 91 20.70 -5.74 9.22
N GLU A 92 20.48 -4.43 9.06
CA GLU A 92 20.83 -3.42 10.06
C GLU A 92 20.00 -3.56 11.35
N ILE A 93 18.75 -4.00 11.23
CA ILE A 93 17.83 -4.18 12.38
C ILE A 93 17.73 -5.64 12.84
N ASP A 94 18.53 -6.54 12.26
CA ASP A 94 18.55 -7.99 12.55
C ASP A 94 17.18 -8.67 12.46
N ILE A 95 16.43 -8.40 11.39
CA ILE A 95 15.12 -9.01 11.13
C ILE A 95 15.12 -9.73 9.79
N GLN A 96 14.60 -10.96 9.77
CA GLN A 96 14.32 -11.67 8.53
C GLN A 96 12.95 -11.28 7.96
N LEU A 97 12.94 -10.33 7.03
CA LEU A 97 11.72 -9.84 6.38
C LEU A 97 11.90 -9.76 4.87
N THR A 98 10.80 -9.97 4.14
CA THR A 98 10.73 -9.74 2.68
C THR A 98 9.69 -8.68 2.37
N ILE A 99 9.71 -8.11 1.17
CA ILE A 99 8.68 -7.16 0.72
C ILE A 99 7.31 -7.84 0.65
N HIS A 100 7.25 -9.11 0.26
CA HIS A 100 6.03 -9.90 0.37
C HIS A 100 5.61 -10.09 1.83
N GLY A 101 6.58 -10.22 2.73
CA GLY A 101 6.40 -10.21 4.18
C GLY A 101 5.68 -8.97 4.68
N LEU A 102 6.01 -7.76 4.20
CA LEU A 102 5.28 -6.53 4.55
C LEU A 102 3.77 -6.63 4.23
N ARG A 103 3.44 -7.15 3.04
CA ARG A 103 2.06 -7.39 2.64
C ARG A 103 1.37 -8.47 3.48
N ARG A 104 2.10 -9.52 3.90
CA ARG A 104 1.57 -10.53 4.83
C ARG A 104 1.33 -9.92 6.22
N SER A 105 2.23 -9.06 6.68
CA SER A 105 2.10 -8.31 7.93
C SER A 105 0.88 -7.41 7.92
N PHE A 106 0.54 -6.75 6.81
CA PHE A 106 -0.73 -6.01 6.71
C PHE A 106 -1.93 -6.87 7.14
N LYS A 107 -2.06 -8.08 6.58
CA LYS A 107 -3.17 -8.99 6.89
C LYS A 107 -3.15 -9.41 8.36
N SER A 108 -1.98 -9.86 8.86
CA SER A 108 -1.86 -10.36 10.23
C SER A 108 -2.01 -9.26 11.28
N LEU A 109 -1.47 -8.07 11.05
CA LEU A 109 -1.56 -6.95 11.98
C LEU A 109 -2.95 -6.29 11.96
N ALA A 110 -3.68 -6.36 10.85
CA ALA A 110 -5.06 -5.90 10.80
C ALA A 110 -6.00 -6.71 11.71
N GLU A 111 -5.66 -7.96 12.03
CA GLU A 111 -6.40 -8.79 13.00
C GLU A 111 -6.30 -8.22 14.42
N TRP A 112 -5.17 -7.60 14.80
CA TRP A 112 -4.97 -6.98 16.12
C TRP A 112 -5.86 -5.76 16.37
N VAL A 113 -6.44 -5.20 15.30
CA VAL A 113 -7.35 -4.05 15.35
C VAL A 113 -8.76 -4.40 14.87
N ASP A 114 -9.11 -5.69 14.89
CA ASP A 114 -10.44 -6.20 14.56
C ASP A 114 -10.95 -5.78 13.17
N ILE A 115 -10.05 -5.66 12.18
CA ILE A 115 -10.49 -5.36 10.82
C ILE A 115 -11.03 -6.64 10.16
N PRO A 116 -12.25 -6.60 9.60
CA PRO A 116 -12.82 -7.76 8.95
C PRO A 116 -11.94 -8.27 7.81
N VAL A 117 -11.76 -9.59 7.70
CA VAL A 117 -10.94 -10.23 6.66
C VAL A 117 -11.38 -9.81 5.25
N GLY A 118 -12.69 -9.64 5.01
CA GLY A 118 -13.19 -9.16 3.73
C GLY A 118 -12.75 -7.72 3.38
N VAL A 119 -12.50 -6.86 4.38
CA VAL A 119 -11.97 -5.50 4.17
C VAL A 119 -10.51 -5.58 3.73
N THR A 120 -9.68 -6.36 4.45
CA THR A 120 -8.25 -6.52 4.08
C THR A 120 -8.09 -7.26 2.75
N ALA A 121 -8.96 -8.23 2.46
CA ALA A 121 -8.99 -8.92 1.17
C ALA A 121 -9.30 -7.95 0.01
N GLN A 122 -10.33 -7.11 0.16
CA GLN A 122 -10.69 -6.12 -0.86
C GLN A 122 -9.59 -5.07 -1.07
N ILE A 123 -9.00 -4.54 0.01
CA ILE A 123 -7.91 -3.54 -0.08
C ILE A 123 -6.65 -4.17 -0.70
N SER A 124 -6.27 -5.37 -0.29
CA SER A 124 -5.09 -6.04 -0.81
C SER A 124 -5.30 -6.63 -2.21
N GLY A 125 -6.53 -6.74 -2.71
CA GLY A 125 -6.84 -7.38 -3.98
C GLY A 125 -6.66 -8.90 -3.94
N HIS A 126 -6.90 -9.52 -2.79
CA HIS A 126 -6.87 -10.98 -2.65
C HIS A 126 -8.07 -11.59 -3.38
N LYS A 127 -7.83 -12.60 -4.24
CA LYS A 127 -8.93 -13.31 -4.92
C LYS A 127 -9.76 -14.08 -3.87
N PRO A 128 -11.10 -13.91 -3.87
CA PRO A 128 -11.98 -14.66 -2.97
C PRO A 128 -11.76 -16.17 -3.09
N SER A 129 -11.51 -16.86 -1.97
CA SER A 129 -11.40 -18.33 -1.96
C SER A 129 -12.73 -19.02 -1.66
N ALA A 130 -13.65 -18.35 -0.95
CA ALA A 130 -14.96 -18.91 -0.56
C ALA A 130 -16.10 -18.46 -1.50
N LEU A 131 -17.06 -19.36 -1.74
CA LEU A 131 -18.22 -19.10 -2.60
C LEU A 131 -19.07 -17.90 -2.11
N ALA A 132 -19.16 -17.70 -0.79
CA ALA A 132 -19.89 -16.56 -0.19
C ALA A 132 -19.20 -15.21 -0.45
N GLU A 133 -17.85 -15.17 -0.54
CA GLU A 133 -17.12 -13.96 -0.93
C GLU A 133 -17.16 -13.72 -2.45
N LYS A 134 -17.40 -14.77 -3.26
CA LYS A 134 -17.64 -14.62 -4.71
C LYS A 134 -18.93 -13.86 -5.01
N HIS A 135 -19.90 -13.88 -4.09
CA HIS A 135 -21.12 -13.09 -4.17
C HIS A 135 -20.95 -11.74 -3.45
N TYR A 136 -20.14 -10.87 -4.07
CA TYR A 136 -20.05 -9.40 -3.95
C TYR A 136 -20.71 -8.74 -2.73
N THR A 137 -19.98 -8.65 -1.60
CA THR A 137 -20.13 -7.47 -0.73
C THR A 137 -19.15 -6.41 -1.22
N VAL A 138 -19.60 -5.55 -2.14
CA VAL A 138 -18.82 -4.34 -2.50
C VAL A 138 -18.90 -3.41 -1.29
N ARG A 139 -17.83 -3.35 -0.51
CA ARG A 139 -17.76 -2.42 0.62
C ARG A 139 -17.54 -1.00 0.10
N PRO A 140 -18.30 0.00 0.58
CA PRO A 140 -18.14 1.37 0.14
C PRO A 140 -16.77 1.93 0.56
N MET A 141 -16.25 2.87 -0.24
CA MET A 141 -14.92 3.44 -0.03
C MET A 141 -14.74 4.04 1.38
N ASP A 142 -15.78 4.68 1.91
CA ASP A 142 -15.75 5.29 3.25
C ASP A 142 -15.61 4.25 4.37
N MET A 143 -16.24 3.08 4.23
CA MET A 143 -16.07 1.96 5.16
C MET A 143 -14.63 1.43 5.11
N LEU A 144 -14.09 1.22 3.90
CA LEU A 144 -12.71 0.80 3.74
C LEU A 144 -11.75 1.82 4.35
N ARG A 145 -12.01 3.13 4.14
CA ARG A 145 -11.19 4.22 4.69
C ARG A 145 -11.20 4.22 6.22
N GLY A 146 -12.37 4.05 6.84
CA GLY A 146 -12.49 3.99 8.29
C GLY A 146 -11.64 2.87 8.90
N HIS A 147 -11.74 1.66 8.33
CA HIS A 147 -10.93 0.52 8.78
C HIS A 147 -9.44 0.71 8.52
N LEU A 148 -9.05 1.14 7.31
CA LEU A 148 -7.65 1.33 6.97
C LEU A 148 -7.00 2.44 7.81
N GLN A 149 -7.75 3.50 8.14
CA GLN A 149 -7.28 4.56 9.02
C GLN A 149 -7.12 4.08 10.47
N LYS A 150 -8.03 3.23 10.97
CA LYS A 150 -7.88 2.58 12.28
C LYS A 150 -6.57 1.79 12.34
N TYR A 151 -6.29 1.00 11.30
CA TYR A 151 -5.03 0.25 11.18
C TYR A 151 -3.81 1.17 11.12
N GLU A 152 -3.82 2.18 10.26
CA GLU A 152 -2.70 3.13 10.15
C GLU A 152 -2.41 3.80 11.49
N ASN A 153 -3.44 4.28 12.19
CA ASN A 153 -3.28 4.92 13.50
C ASN A 153 -2.61 3.98 14.51
N TRP A 154 -3.07 2.72 14.58
CA TRP A 154 -2.49 1.73 15.49
C TRP A 154 -1.03 1.42 15.16
N VAL A 155 -0.69 1.24 13.88
CA VAL A 155 0.72 1.00 13.47
C VAL A 155 1.61 2.18 13.86
N LEU A 156 1.14 3.41 13.66
CA LEU A 156 1.90 4.62 14.01
C LEU A 156 2.05 4.79 15.52
N GLU A 157 1.04 4.41 16.30
CA GLU A 157 1.12 4.36 17.75
C GLU A 157 2.19 3.37 18.22
N GLN A 158 2.20 2.14 17.67
CA GLN A 158 3.24 1.15 17.99
C GLN A 158 4.65 1.63 17.60
N ALA A 159 4.75 2.38 16.49
CA ALA A 159 6.00 2.96 16.01
C ALA A 159 6.39 4.27 16.72
N LYS A 160 5.54 4.81 17.61
CA LYS A 160 5.72 6.11 18.28
C LYS A 160 5.92 7.27 17.31
N ILE A 161 5.22 7.25 16.19
CA ILE A 161 5.28 8.28 15.14
C ILE A 161 4.13 9.27 15.34
N SER A 162 4.47 10.56 15.44
CA SER A 162 3.54 11.69 15.30
C SER A 162 3.84 12.42 13.99
N PHE A 163 2.81 12.92 13.30
CA PHE A 163 2.95 13.50 11.96
C PHE A 163 1.94 14.60 11.65
#